data_AF-A0A7T7U2M1-F1
#
_entry.id   AF-A0A7T7U2M1-F1
#
_cell.length_a   1.000
_cell.length_b   1.000
_cell.length_c   1.000
_cell.angle_alpha   90.00
_cell.angle_beta   90.00
_cell.angle_gamma   90.00
#
_symmetry.space_group_name_H-M   'P 1'
#
loop_
_entity.id
_entity.type
_entity.pdbx_description
1 polymer ?
#
loop_
_entity_poly.entity_id
_entity_poly.type
_entity_poly.pdbx_seq_one_letter_code
_entity_poly.pdbx_strand_id
1 'polypeptide(L)' 'MTDKVQAKQDLEFCSAELSKYQNLSRSGLTRNELLAIDGIMIKLKERIKNLRFALYES' A
#
# COMPACT_ATOMS: atom_id res chain seq x y z
N MET A 1 10.57 9.07 20.15
CA MET A 1 9.26 8.41 20.31
C MET A 1 8.26 8.78 19.20
N THR A 2 8.53 9.81 18.39
CA THR A 2 7.70 10.25 17.26
C THR A 2 7.75 9.30 16.05
N ASP A 3 8.89 8.64 15.81
CA ASP A 3 9.08 7.80 14.61
C ASP A 3 8.18 6.56 14.57
N LYS A 4 7.98 5.88 15.72
CA LYS A 4 7.13 4.69 15.78
C LYS A 4 5.63 5.02 15.65
N VAL A 5 5.20 6.19 16.13
CA VAL A 5 3.81 6.64 15.99
C VAL A 5 3.54 7.01 14.53
N GLN A 6 4.44 7.76 13.90
CA GLN A 6 4.33 8.12 12.48
C GLN A 6 4.36 6.87 11.59
N ALA A 7 5.28 5.93 11.84
CA ALA A 7 5.36 4.69 11.06
C ALA A 7 4.10 3.82 11.16
N LYS A 8 3.40 3.83 12.33
CA LYS A 8 2.11 3.15 12.48
C LYS A 8 1.00 3.83 11.68
N GLN A 9 0.93 5.16 11.72
CA GLN A 9 -0.05 5.93 10.92
C GLN A 9 0.18 5.73 9.43
N ASP A 10 1.43 5.78 8.98
CA ASP A 10 1.82 5.51 7.60
C ASP A 10 1.43 4.08 7.18
N LEU A 11 1.58 3.10 8.08
CA LEU A 11 1.21 1.71 7.82
C LEU A 11 -0.31 1.55 7.65
N GLU A 12 -1.10 2.16 8.54
CA GLU A 12 -2.56 2.18 8.44
C GLU A 12 -3.02 2.86 7.15
N PHE A 13 -2.47 4.02 6.83
CA PHE A 13 -2.76 4.74 5.60
C PHE A 13 -2.46 3.89 4.36
N CYS A 14 -1.25 3.32 4.25
CA CYS A 14 -0.87 2.50 3.10
C CYS A 14 -1.76 1.25 2.97
N SER A 15 -2.17 0.66 4.10
CA SER A 15 -3.04 -0.52 4.11
C SER A 15 -4.46 -0.17 3.65
N ALA A 16 -5.01 0.95 4.11
CA ALA A 16 -6.31 1.45 3.68
C ALA A 16 -6.30 1.80 2.18
N GLU A 17 -5.23 2.46 1.73
CA GLU A 17 -5.05 2.83 0.32
C GLU A 17 -4.93 1.57 -0.57
N LEU A 18 -4.15 0.56 -0.15
CA LEU A 18 -4.05 -0.72 -0.87
C LEU A 18 -5.41 -1.42 -1.00
N SER A 19 -6.21 -1.40 0.07
CA SER A 19 -7.55 -1.98 0.08
C SER A 19 -8.47 -1.35 -0.99
N LYS A 20 -8.34 -0.03 -1.24
CA LYS A 20 -9.11 0.64 -2.30
C LYS A 20 -8.79 0.06 -3.68
N TYR A 21 -7.51 -0.11 -4.02
CA TYR A 21 -7.08 -0.67 -5.31
C TYR A 21 -7.37 -2.17 -5.45
N GLN A 22 -7.39 -2.91 -4.33
CA GLN A 22 -7.78 -4.32 -4.31
C GLN A 22 -9.28 -4.51 -4.57
N ASN A 23 -10.11 -3.62 -4.03
CA ASN A 23 -11.57 -3.69 -4.16
C ASN A 23 -12.10 -2.91 -5.38
N LEU A 24 -11.23 -2.22 -6.12
CA LEU A 24 -11.59 -1.53 -7.36
C LEU A 24 -11.99 -2.55 -8.43
N SER A 25 -13.18 -2.36 -9.02
CA SER A 25 -13.62 -3.14 -10.18
C SER A 25 -12.61 -3.02 -11.32
N ARG A 26 -12.24 -4.18 -11.89
CA ARG A 26 -11.36 -4.25 -13.08
C ARG A 26 -12.13 -4.29 -14.39
N SER A 27 -13.45 -4.48 -14.32
CA SER A 27 -14.32 -4.53 -15.49
C SER A 27 -14.40 -3.16 -16.16
N GLY A 28 -14.21 -3.13 -17.48
CA GLY A 28 -14.26 -1.89 -18.26
C GLY A 28 -12.96 -1.07 -18.25
N LEU A 29 -11.91 -1.54 -17.57
CA LEU A 29 -10.59 -0.90 -17.62
C LEU A 29 -9.80 -1.38 -18.84
N THR A 30 -9.07 -0.45 -19.44
CA THR A 30 -8.08 -0.74 -20.48
C THR A 30 -6.86 -1.43 -19.86
N ARG A 31 -6.08 -2.10 -20.72
CA ARG A 31 -4.81 -2.73 -20.31
C ARG A 31 -3.88 -1.76 -19.59
N ASN A 32 -3.80 -0.50 -20.04
CA ASN A 32 -2.91 0.49 -19.44
C ASN A 32 -3.37 0.88 -18.03
N GLU A 33 -4.67 1.02 -17.81
CA GLU A 33 -5.23 1.30 -16.48
C GLU A 33 -5.02 0.12 -15.52
N LEU A 34 -5.20 -1.12 -15.99
CA LEU A 34 -4.91 -2.31 -15.20
C LEU A 34 -3.43 -2.36 -14.76
N LEU A 35 -2.51 -2.10 -15.70
CA LEU A 35 -1.08 -2.06 -15.40
C LEU A 35 -0.73 -0.94 -14.42
N ALA A 36 -1.37 0.22 -14.53
CA ALA A 36 -1.17 1.33 -13.60
C ALA A 36 -1.62 0.96 -12.19
N ILE A 37 -2.80 0.33 -12.05
CA ILE A 37 -3.31 -0.13 -10.75
C ILE A 37 -2.36 -1.18 -10.15
N ASP A 38 -1.94 -2.16 -10.93
CA ASP A 38 -1.03 -3.20 -10.45
C ASP A 38 0.33 -2.60 -10.00
N GLY A 39 0.84 -1.63 -10.75
CA GLY A 39 2.04 -0.88 -10.38
C GLY A 39 1.90 -0.11 -9.07
N ILE A 40 0.74 0.51 -8.82
CA ILE A 40 0.45 1.19 -7.55
C ILE A 40 0.38 0.17 -6.40
N MET A 41 -0.31 -0.96 -6.60
CA MET A 41 -0.44 -2.00 -5.58
C MET A 41 0.91 -2.61 -5.19
N ILE A 42 1.82 -2.82 -6.14
CA ILE A 42 3.16 -3.34 -5.86
C ILE A 42 3.92 -2.37 -4.94
N LYS A 43 3.96 -1.08 -5.29
CA LYS A 43 4.63 -0.04 -4.49
C LYS A 43 4.05 0.07 -3.08
N LEU A 44 2.72 0.00 -2.94
CA LEU A 44 2.06 0.02 -1.63
C LEU A 44 2.43 -1.21 -0.79
N LYS A 45 2.42 -2.42 -1.38
CA LYS A 45 2.82 -3.65 -0.69
C LYS A 45 4.27 -3.60 -0.21
N GLU A 46 5.19 -3.09 -1.04
CA GLU A 46 6.59 -2.91 -0.65
C GLU A 46 6.74 -1.91 0.50
N ARG A 47 6.04 -0.77 0.44
CA ARG A 47 6.06 0.23 1.52
C ARG A 47 5.52 -0.33 2.83
N ILE A 48 4.40 -1.08 2.79
CA ILE A 48 3.83 -1.78 3.94
C ILE A 48 4.85 -2.76 4.54
N LYS A 49 5.53 -3.55 3.69
CA LYS A 49 6.56 -4.50 4.13
C LYS A 49 7.69 -3.78 4.86
N ASN A 50 8.19 -2.68 4.30
CA ASN A 50 9.28 -1.90 4.90
C ASN A 50 8.86 -1.26 6.23
N LEU A 51 7.65 -0.71 6.32
CA LEU A 51 7.11 -0.15 7.55
C LEU A 51 6.93 -1.21 8.64
N ARG A 52 6.42 -2.41 8.29
CA ARG A 52 6.34 -3.53 9.23
C ARG A 52 7.72 -3.96 9.73
N PHE A 53 8.69 -4.07 8.82
CA PHE A 53 10.06 -4.39 9.20
C PHE A 53 10.62 -3.35 10.19
N ALA A 54 10.48 -2.06 9.89
CA ALA A 54 10.94 -0.97 10.76
C ALA A 54 10.19 -0.86 12.11
N LEU A 55 8.97 -1.43 12.23
CA LEU A 55 8.17 -1.37 13.44
C LEU A 55 8.36 -2.59 14.36
N TYR A 56 8.61 -3.77 13.78
CA TYR A 56 8.53 -5.05 14.48
C TYR A 56 9.80 -5.90 14.39
N GLU A 57 10.65 -5.67 13.40
CA GLU A 57 11.85 -6.49 13.11
C GLU A 57 13.16 -5.67 13.21
N SER A 58 13.08 -4.44 13.74
CA SER A 58 14.23 -3.53 13.98
C SER A 58 14.71 -3.53 15.42
#